data_AF-A0A966NVV4-F1
#
_entry.id   AF-A0A966NVV4-F1
#
_cell.length_a   1.000
_cell.length_b   1.000
_cell.length_c   1.000
_cell.angle_alpha   90.00
_cell.angle_beta   90.00
_cell.angle_gamma   90.00
#
_symmetry.space_group_name_H-M   'P 1'
#
loop_
_entity.id
_entity.type
_entity.pdbx_description
1 polymer ?
#
loop_
_entity_poly.entity_id
_entity_poly.type
_entity_poly.pdbx_seq_one_letter_code
_entity_poly.pdbx_strand_id
1 'polypeptide(L)'
;VFLPKPNVSSAMVDIRRKPTPAVENVDPQKLFALVRTGFGQRRKMLRRCLSNMVTPAQFAAAEVSPESRAEELDVAAWGRLCVATQEA
;
A
#
# COMPACT_ATOMS: atom_id res chain seq x y z
N VAL A 1 -15.55 13.87 -27.65
CA VAL A 1 -16.11 15.08 -27.00
C VAL A 1 -17.36 14.66 -26.25
N PHE A 2 -17.49 15.03 -24.97
CA PHE A 2 -18.67 14.68 -24.17
C PHE A 2 -19.78 15.72 -24.37
N LEU A 3 -21.00 15.28 -24.69
CA LEU A 3 -22.22 16.09 -24.71
C LEU A 3 -23.28 15.40 -23.83
N PRO A 4 -23.80 16.06 -22.78
CA PRO A 4 -23.41 17.38 -22.25
C PRO A 4 -22.00 17.39 -21.61
N LYS A 5 -21.44 18.59 -21.41
CA LYS A 5 -20.10 18.77 -20.83
C LYS A 5 -20.10 18.42 -19.32
N PRO A 6 -19.18 17.55 -18.85
CA PRO A 6 -19.04 17.25 -17.42
C PRO A 6 -18.36 18.40 -16.65
N ASN A 7 -18.58 18.45 -15.33
CA ASN A 7 -17.96 19.43 -14.41
C ASN A 7 -16.53 19.04 -13.98
N VAL A 8 -15.99 17.96 -14.51
CA VAL A 8 -14.66 17.42 -14.16
C VAL A 8 -13.85 17.17 -15.42
N SER A 9 -12.52 17.23 -15.29
CA SER A 9 -11.59 16.89 -16.36
C SER A 9 -11.55 15.37 -16.61
N SER A 10 -11.35 14.98 -17.87
CA SER A 10 -11.14 13.58 -18.25
C SER A 10 -9.66 13.32 -18.57
N ALA A 11 -9.21 12.10 -18.33
CA ALA A 11 -7.89 11.61 -18.72
C ALA A 11 -8.01 10.21 -19.33
N MET A 12 -7.11 9.87 -20.25
CA MET A 12 -6.96 8.50 -20.78
C MET A 12 -5.81 7.82 -20.05
N VAL A 13 -6.02 6.58 -19.60
CA VAL A 13 -5.00 5.78 -18.91
C VAL A 13 -4.91 4.43 -19.62
N ASP A 14 -3.68 4.03 -19.99
CA ASP A 14 -3.37 2.69 -20.49
C ASP A 14 -2.76 1.88 -19.35
N ILE A 15 -3.40 0.77 -18.97
CA ILE A 15 -2.93 -0.12 -17.92
C ILE A 15 -2.34 -1.37 -18.56
N ARG A 16 -1.00 -1.44 -18.59
CA ARG A 16 -0.29 -2.61 -19.07
C ARG A 16 0.09 -3.52 -17.92
N ARG A 17 -0.30 -4.78 -18.03
CA ARG A 17 0.09 -5.81 -17.06
C ARG A 17 1.60 -6.04 -17.17
N LYS A 18 2.31 -5.97 -16.04
CA LYS A 18 3.73 -6.36 -15.97
C LYS A 18 3.88 -7.88 -16.19
N PRO A 19 4.98 -8.34 -16.81
CA PRO A 19 5.26 -9.78 -16.98
C PRO A 19 5.34 -10.52 -15.65
N THR A 20 5.91 -9.87 -14.63
CA THR A 20 5.97 -10.34 -13.25
C THR A 20 5.29 -9.34 -12.31
N PRO A 21 4.77 -9.79 -11.15
CA PRO A 21 4.23 -8.89 -10.14
C PRO A 21 5.26 -7.85 -9.68
N ALA A 22 4.81 -6.66 -9.29
CA ALA A 22 5.69 -5.61 -8.75
C ALA A 22 6.23 -5.93 -7.34
N VAL A 23 5.63 -6.91 -6.67
CA VAL A 23 6.02 -7.42 -5.36
C VAL A 23 5.95 -8.94 -5.45
N GLU A 24 7.05 -9.60 -5.08
CA GLU A 24 7.18 -11.05 -5.06
C GLU A 24 6.98 -11.59 -3.63
N ASN A 25 6.76 -12.90 -3.49
CA ASN A 25 6.67 -13.59 -2.19
C ASN A 25 5.63 -13.03 -1.22
N VAL A 26 4.52 -12.51 -1.75
CA VAL A 26 3.39 -12.02 -0.95
C VAL A 26 2.09 -12.70 -1.35
N ASP A 27 1.26 -13.00 -0.37
CA ASP A 27 -0.15 -13.28 -0.62
C ASP A 27 -0.85 -11.96 -0.99
N PRO A 28 -1.42 -11.84 -2.21
CA PRO A 28 -2.12 -10.64 -2.63
C PRO A 28 -3.23 -10.22 -1.66
N GLN A 29 -3.98 -11.16 -1.08
CA GLN A 29 -5.07 -10.83 -0.15
C GLN A 29 -4.55 -10.18 1.11
N LYS A 30 -3.44 -10.68 1.67
CA LYS A 30 -2.78 -10.07 2.84
C LYS A 30 -2.23 -8.68 2.50
N LEU A 31 -1.60 -8.51 1.34
CA LEU A 31 -1.11 -7.22 0.89
C LEU A 31 -2.25 -6.20 0.75
N PHE A 32 -3.37 -6.59 0.12
CA PHE A 32 -4.55 -5.72 -0.01
C PHE A 32 -5.17 -5.37 1.34
N ALA A 33 -5.26 -6.31 2.26
CA ALA A 33 -5.76 -6.06 3.61
C ALA A 33 -4.86 -5.05 4.36
N LEU A 34 -3.54 -5.25 4.29
CA LEU A 34 -2.54 -4.38 4.91
C LEU A 34 -2.62 -2.94 4.36
N VAL A 35 -2.60 -2.79 3.03
CA VAL A 35 -2.73 -1.48 2.36
C VAL A 35 -4.05 -0.82 2.73
N ARG A 36 -5.17 -1.56 2.70
CA ARG A 36 -6.49 -1.05 3.06
C ARG A 36 -6.52 -0.52 4.49
N THR A 37 -5.96 -1.24 5.45
CA THR A 37 -5.88 -0.80 6.84
C THR A 37 -5.02 0.45 6.98
N GLY A 38 -3.87 0.52 6.29
CA GLY A 38 -2.99 1.69 6.27
C GLY A 38 -3.69 2.95 5.78
N PHE A 39 -4.42 2.85 4.66
CA PHE A 39 -5.18 3.98 4.09
C PHE A 39 -6.51 4.24 4.79
N GLY A 40 -6.97 3.38 5.69
CA GLY A 40 -8.19 3.58 6.48
C GLY A 40 -8.14 4.80 7.39
N GLN A 41 -6.94 5.23 7.80
CA GLN A 41 -6.72 6.44 8.60
C GLN A 41 -5.66 7.35 7.96
N ARG A 42 -5.97 7.94 6.80
CA ARG A 42 -5.04 8.66 5.89
C ARG A 42 -4.10 9.70 6.53
N ARG A 43 -4.44 10.27 7.69
CA ARG A 43 -3.63 11.31 8.36
C ARG A 43 -2.85 10.80 9.58
N LYS A 44 -2.94 9.50 9.88
CA LYS A 44 -2.26 8.87 11.01
C LYS A 44 -0.99 8.17 10.52
N MET A 45 0.00 8.10 11.40
CA MET A 45 1.24 7.35 11.18
C MET A 45 0.93 5.85 11.12
N LEU A 46 1.70 5.09 10.34
CA LEU A 46 1.48 3.66 10.12
C LEU A 46 1.50 2.85 11.41
N ARG A 47 2.32 3.21 12.42
CA ARG A 47 2.27 2.57 13.74
C ARG A 47 0.91 2.65 14.44
N ARG A 48 0.10 3.67 14.12
CA ARG A 48 -1.26 3.82 14.63
C ARG A 48 -2.26 3.11 13.74
N CYS A 49 -2.12 3.21 12.42
CA CYS A 49 -3.03 2.54 11.48
C CYS A 49 -2.94 1.00 11.58
N LEU A 50 -1.71 0.48 11.73
CA LEU A 50 -1.40 -0.94 11.59
C LEU A 50 -1.10 -1.63 12.94
N SER A 51 -1.47 -1.02 14.07
CA SER A 51 -1.10 -1.50 15.42
C SER A 51 -1.51 -2.94 15.71
N ASN A 52 -2.55 -3.45 15.04
CA ASN A 52 -3.08 -4.81 15.22
C ASN A 52 -2.56 -5.80 14.17
N MET A 53 -1.73 -5.34 13.22
CA MET A 53 -1.28 -6.13 12.07
C MET A 53 0.24 -6.17 11.94
N VAL A 54 0.96 -5.15 12.44
CA VAL A 54 2.40 -4.99 12.25
C VAL A 54 3.06 -4.62 13.56
N THR A 55 4.06 -5.38 13.96
CA THR A 55 4.89 -5.13 15.14
C THR A 55 6.04 -4.16 14.83
N PRO A 56 6.63 -3.49 15.83
CA PRO A 56 7.81 -2.65 15.61
C PRO A 56 8.99 -3.38 14.95
N ALA A 57 9.18 -4.68 15.27
CA ALA A 57 10.22 -5.51 14.67
C ALA A 57 9.98 -5.72 13.16
N GLN A 58 8.72 -5.87 12.75
CA GLN A 58 8.35 -6.04 11.33
C GLN A 58 8.51 -4.75 10.53
N PHE A 59 8.26 -3.58 11.13
CA PHE A 59 8.62 -2.30 10.51
C PHE A 59 10.12 -2.19 10.25
N ALA A 60 10.95 -2.57 11.25
CA ALA A 60 12.40 -2.55 11.11
C ALA A 60 12.88 -3.55 10.03
N ALA A 61 12.38 -4.79 10.05
CA ALA A 61 12.71 -5.81 9.05
C ALA A 61 12.33 -5.41 7.62
N ALA A 62 11.25 -4.64 7.46
CA ALA A 62 10.80 -4.14 6.17
C ALA A 62 11.51 -2.86 5.70
N GLU A 63 12.38 -2.28 6.54
CA GLU A 63 12.99 -0.96 6.34
C GLU A 63 11.93 0.13 6.08
N VAL A 64 10.85 0.11 6.86
CA VAL A 64 9.75 1.08 6.78
C VAL A 64 9.69 1.88 8.07
N SER A 65 9.68 3.21 7.97
CA SER A 65 9.49 4.06 9.14
C SER A 65 8.08 3.87 9.72
N PRO A 66 7.94 3.53 11.01
CA PRO A 66 6.63 3.46 11.67
C PRO A 66 5.93 4.82 11.77
N GLU A 67 6.67 5.91 11.54
CA GLU A 67 6.17 7.28 11.58
C GLU A 67 5.65 7.77 10.22
N SER A 68 5.93 7.03 9.14
CA SER A 68 5.41 7.37 7.81
C SER A 68 3.90 7.28 7.75
N ARG A 69 3.30 8.07 6.85
CA ARG A 69 1.90 7.91 6.45
C ARG A 69 1.78 6.92 5.30
N ALA A 70 0.58 6.34 5.13
CA ALA A 70 0.33 5.34 4.08
C ALA A 70 0.66 5.84 2.66
N GLU A 71 0.41 7.12 2.39
CA GLU A 71 0.68 7.76 1.09
C GLU A 71 2.17 8.07 0.82
N GLU A 72 3.03 7.93 1.83
CA GLU A 72 4.48 8.14 1.70
C GLU A 72 5.21 6.84 1.31
N LEU A 73 4.54 5.69 1.38
CA LEU A 73 5.10 4.40 0.96
C LEU A 73 4.85 4.14 -0.52
N ASP A 74 5.90 3.69 -1.20
CA ASP A 74 5.79 3.10 -2.53
C ASP A 74 5.30 1.64 -2.47
N VAL A 75 5.01 1.07 -3.64
CA VAL A 75 4.50 -0.31 -3.77
C VAL A 75 5.51 -1.34 -3.23
N ALA A 76 6.81 -1.08 -3.37
CA ALA A 76 7.85 -2.00 -2.92
C ALA A 76 7.95 -2.04 -1.39
N ALA A 77 7.83 -0.89 -0.73
CA ALA A 77 7.80 -0.76 0.73
C ALA A 77 6.60 -1.49 1.33
N TRP A 78 5.41 -1.34 0.74
CA TRP A 78 4.24 -2.14 1.12
C TRP A 78 4.48 -3.64 0.96
N GLY A 79 5.20 -4.02 -0.09
CA GLY A 79 5.60 -5.40 -0.33
C GLY A 79 6.52 -5.96 0.75
N ARG A 80 7.63 -5.27 1.05
CA ARG A 80 8.56 -5.67 2.13
C ARG A 80 7.85 -5.77 3.48
N LEU A 81 6.95 -4.82 3.77
CA LEU A 81 6.17 -4.85 5.00
C LEU A 81 5.26 -6.08 5.06
N CYS A 82 4.62 -6.44 3.95
CA CYS A 82 3.80 -7.63 3.88
C CYS A 82 4.61 -8.93 4.03
N VAL A 83 5.81 -9.01 3.44
CA VAL A 83 6.72 -10.16 3.64
C VAL A 83 7.09 -10.29 5.12
N ALA A 84 7.50 -9.20 5.77
CA ALA A 84 7.86 -9.21 7.20
C ALA A 84 6.71 -9.68 8.12
N THR A 85 5.45 -9.47 7.71
CA THR A 85 4.28 -9.97 8.46
C THR A 85 3.99 -11.46 8.29
N GLN A 86 4.59 -12.13 7.30
CA GLN A 86 4.35 -13.54 6.99
C GLN A 86 5.34 -14.49 7.67
N GLU A 87 6.53 -14.00 8.04
CA GLU A 87 7.63 -14.78 8.62
C GLU A 87 7.54 -14.93 10.16
N ALA A 88 6.43 -14.49 10.76
CA ALA A 88 6.18 -14.51 12.21
C ALA A 88 5.07 -15.50 12.59
#